data_AF-A0A935ZSU2-F1
#
_entry.id   AF-A0A935ZSU2-F1
#
_cell.length_a   1.000
_cell.length_b   1.000
_cell.length_c   1.000
_cell.angle_alpha   90.00
_cell.angle_beta   90.00
_cell.angle_gamma   90.00
#
_symmetry.space_group_name_H-M   'P 1'
#
loop_
_entity.id
_entity.type
_entity.pdbx_description
1 polymer ?
#
loop_
_entity_poly.entity_id
_entity_poly.type
_entity_poly.pdbx_seq_one_letter_code
_entity_poly.pdbx_strand_id
1 'polypeptide(L)'
;MAADDEHDAAAGDGATAAGVFVDELVFSSRIGLEHKDELERLLFFNGNQARVVDGVAFVVQQFGIPRIRSEAGSLRIALASGRESQTLFVLDRGELGDDLVGVVVYLRDADALVALFVAVHEEYAIAGPRGERNLTLRILDELKAIGRRVKGVRELRVFLGRRTPARLTLG
;
A
#
# COMPACT_ATOMS: atom_id res chain seq x y z
N MET A 1 -67.29 12.36 -15.00
CA MET A 1 -67.67 11.02 -14.52
C MET A 1 -66.59 10.10 -15.08
N ALA A 2 -65.43 10.07 -14.40
CA ALA A 2 -64.99 8.98 -13.52
C ALA A 2 -64.59 7.74 -14.36
N ALA A 3 -63.41 7.14 -14.27
CA ALA A 3 -62.35 7.23 -13.27
C ALA A 3 -60.99 6.86 -13.89
N ASP A 4 -59.94 7.37 -13.25
CA ASP A 4 -58.57 6.88 -13.25
C ASP A 4 -58.45 5.46 -12.66
N ASP A 5 -57.23 4.93 -12.77
CA ASP A 5 -56.63 3.75 -12.11
C ASP A 5 -56.84 2.38 -12.77
N GLU A 6 -55.79 1.93 -13.47
CA GLU A 6 -55.23 0.60 -13.17
C GLU A 6 -53.70 0.64 -13.33
N HIS A 7 -53.04 0.42 -12.20
CA HIS A 7 -51.60 0.24 -12.03
C HIS A 7 -51.33 -1.27 -12.06
N ASP A 8 -50.49 -1.76 -12.98
CA ASP A 8 -49.78 -3.02 -12.74
C ASP A 8 -48.39 -3.02 -13.40
N ALA A 9 -47.49 -3.73 -12.74
CA ALA A 9 -46.07 -3.54 -12.72
C ALA A 9 -45.28 -4.51 -13.62
N ALA A 10 -44.00 -4.18 -13.74
CA ALA A 10 -42.85 -5.10 -13.85
C ALA A 10 -42.56 -5.81 -15.19
N ALA A 11 -41.51 -5.35 -15.86
CA ALA A 11 -40.27 -6.09 -16.16
C ALA A 11 -39.45 -5.18 -17.11
N GLY A 12 -38.29 -4.63 -16.76
CA GLY A 12 -37.19 -5.30 -16.08
C GLY A 12 -36.35 -6.05 -17.11
N ASP A 13 -35.62 -5.33 -17.97
CA ASP A 13 -34.52 -5.93 -18.73
C ASP A 13 -33.29 -5.01 -18.63
N GLY A 14 -32.68 -5.08 -17.45
CA GLY A 14 -31.31 -4.66 -17.25
C GLY A 14 -30.41 -5.71 -17.89
N ALA A 15 -30.02 -5.48 -19.14
CA ALA A 15 -28.88 -6.15 -19.73
C ALA A 15 -27.62 -5.61 -19.06
N THR A 16 -27.23 -6.26 -17.97
CA THR A 16 -25.97 -6.06 -17.25
C THR A 16 -24.82 -6.24 -18.23
N ALA A 17 -24.13 -5.16 -18.56
CA ALA A 17 -22.80 -5.25 -19.12
C ALA A 17 -21.91 -5.85 -18.03
N ALA A 18 -21.71 -7.17 -18.09
CA ALA A 18 -20.64 -7.83 -17.37
C ALA A 18 -19.31 -7.31 -17.94
N GLY A 19 -18.86 -6.17 -17.40
CA GLY A 19 -17.51 -5.70 -17.60
C GLY A 19 -16.57 -6.77 -17.09
N VAL A 20 -15.59 -7.15 -17.90
CA VAL A 20 -14.44 -7.90 -17.40
C VAL A 20 -13.68 -6.94 -16.50
N PHE A 21 -13.94 -6.99 -15.20
CA PHE A 21 -13.23 -6.19 -14.21
C PHE A 21 -11.91 -6.89 -13.91
N VAL A 22 -10.83 -6.21 -14.25
CA VAL A 22 -9.48 -6.66 -13.98
C VAL A 22 -9.11 -6.11 -12.61
N ASP A 23 -8.83 -6.97 -11.63
CA ASP A 23 -8.27 -6.55 -10.33
C ASP A 23 -7.11 -5.57 -10.58
N GLU A 24 -7.28 -4.33 -10.16
CA GLU A 24 -6.34 -3.24 -10.43
C GLU A 24 -5.58 -2.85 -9.16
N LEU A 25 -4.26 -2.99 -9.21
CA LEU A 25 -3.39 -2.47 -8.16
C LEU A 25 -3.25 -0.95 -8.26
N VAL A 26 -3.74 -0.24 -7.25
CA VAL A 26 -3.76 1.22 -7.17
C VAL A 26 -2.81 1.70 -6.09
N PHE A 27 -1.91 2.61 -6.46
CA PHE A 27 -0.96 3.25 -5.55
C PHE A 27 -1.53 4.55 -5.00
N SER A 28 -1.48 4.71 -3.66
CA SER A 28 -1.97 5.92 -3.01
C SER A 28 -1.05 6.37 -1.88
N SER A 29 -0.95 7.67 -1.64
CA SER A 29 -0.27 8.23 -0.47
C SER A 29 -1.19 8.37 0.75
N ARG A 30 -2.49 8.08 0.58
CA ARG A 30 -3.52 8.20 1.62
C ARG A 30 -4.56 7.09 1.49
N ILE A 31 -5.01 6.58 2.62
CA ILE A 31 -6.12 5.63 2.70
C ILE A 31 -7.08 6.09 3.82
N GLY A 32 -8.35 5.72 3.71
CA GLY A 32 -9.35 6.02 4.72
C GLY A 32 -9.19 5.16 5.97
N LEU A 33 -10.04 5.44 6.98
CA LEU A 33 -9.98 4.77 8.28
C LEU A 33 -10.47 3.31 8.22
N GLU A 34 -11.24 2.97 7.19
CA GLU A 34 -11.76 1.63 6.89
C GLU A 34 -10.66 0.58 6.73
N HIS A 35 -9.48 0.96 6.24
CA HIS A 35 -8.34 0.06 6.05
C HIS A 35 -7.46 -0.11 7.30
N LYS A 36 -7.87 0.40 8.46
CA LYS A 36 -7.02 0.39 9.66
C LYS A 36 -6.60 -1.02 10.07
N ASP A 37 -7.54 -1.95 10.08
CA ASP A 37 -7.29 -3.33 10.50
C ASP A 37 -6.35 -4.05 9.52
N GLU A 38 -6.51 -3.80 8.21
CA GLU A 38 -5.63 -4.32 7.16
C GLU A 38 -4.21 -3.74 7.29
N LEU A 39 -4.10 -2.45 7.58
CA LEU A 39 -2.83 -1.78 7.80
C LEU A 39 -2.11 -2.34 9.03
N GLU A 40 -2.83 -2.57 10.12
CA GLU A 40 -2.30 -3.21 11.34
C GLU A 40 -1.83 -4.64 11.03
N ARG A 41 -2.60 -5.41 10.26
CA ARG A 41 -2.19 -6.76 9.83
C ARG A 41 -0.91 -6.73 9.01
N LEU A 42 -0.81 -5.84 8.02
CA LEU A 42 0.39 -5.73 7.19
C LEU A 42 1.63 -5.36 8.01
N LEU A 43 1.54 -4.39 8.92
CA LEU A 43 2.68 -3.85 9.64
C LEU A 43 3.07 -4.64 10.90
N PHE A 44 2.13 -5.30 11.57
CA PHE A 44 2.38 -5.90 12.90
C PHE A 44 2.07 -7.40 12.97
N PHE A 45 1.23 -7.93 12.09
CA PHE A 45 0.77 -9.32 12.15
C PHE A 45 1.07 -10.13 10.88
N ASN A 46 1.95 -9.63 10.01
CA ASN A 46 2.32 -10.31 8.78
C ASN A 46 3.26 -11.49 9.08
N GLY A 47 2.86 -12.70 8.73
CA GLY A 47 3.56 -13.96 8.98
C GLY A 47 4.93 -14.03 8.31
N ASN A 48 5.19 -13.23 7.27
CA ASN A 48 6.53 -13.12 6.69
C ASN A 48 7.50 -12.31 7.56
N GLN A 49 7.04 -11.59 8.59
CA GLN A 49 7.93 -10.79 9.47
C GLN A 49 8.92 -11.63 10.25
N ALA A 50 8.54 -12.86 10.64
CA ALA A 50 9.44 -13.78 11.35
C ALA A 50 10.74 -14.05 10.56
N ARG A 51 10.69 -13.93 9.23
CA ARG A 51 11.83 -14.16 8.33
C ARG A 51 12.82 -12.99 8.28
N VAL A 52 12.43 -11.83 8.82
CA VAL A 52 13.15 -10.55 8.66
C VAL A 52 13.33 -9.78 9.96
N VAL A 53 13.11 -10.43 11.11
CA VAL A 53 13.14 -9.83 12.45
C VAL A 53 14.42 -9.01 12.68
N ASP A 54 15.59 -9.54 12.32
CA ASP A 54 16.86 -8.84 12.53
C ASP A 54 16.99 -7.55 11.72
N GLY A 55 16.45 -7.52 10.51
CA GLY A 55 16.43 -6.32 9.67
C GLY A 55 15.44 -5.30 10.21
N VAL A 56 14.24 -5.74 10.60
CA VAL A 56 13.23 -4.88 11.21
C VAL A 56 13.74 -4.26 12.51
N ALA A 57 14.36 -5.06 13.39
CA ALA A 57 14.95 -4.59 14.63
C ALA A 57 16.03 -3.52 14.39
N PHE A 58 16.89 -3.72 13.39
CA PHE A 58 17.88 -2.73 13.00
C PHE A 58 17.23 -1.42 12.53
N VAL A 59 16.25 -1.48 11.62
CA VAL A 59 15.55 -0.29 11.13
C VAL A 59 14.83 0.44 12.27
N VAL A 60 14.17 -0.30 13.17
CA VAL A 60 13.52 0.26 14.37
C VAL A 60 14.51 0.98 15.27
N GLN A 61 15.69 0.41 15.52
CA GLN A 61 16.72 1.04 16.34
C GLN A 61 17.24 2.34 15.71
N GLN A 62 17.38 2.39 14.38
CA GLN A 62 17.93 3.55 13.68
C GLN A 62 16.90 4.65 13.39
N PHE A 63 15.66 4.27 13.10
CA PHE A 63 14.64 5.18 12.56
C PHE A 63 13.39 5.28 13.45
N GLY A 64 13.27 4.45 14.48
CA GLY A 64 12.12 4.41 15.38
C GLY A 64 11.02 3.46 14.92
N ILE A 65 10.17 3.07 15.87
CA ILE A 65 9.03 2.19 15.64
C ILE A 65 7.96 2.93 14.80
N PRO A 66 7.39 2.30 13.76
CA PRO A 66 6.27 2.87 13.02
C PRO A 66 5.00 2.87 13.87
N ARG A 67 4.28 3.98 13.84
CA ARG A 67 3.01 4.16 14.56
C ARG A 67 1.94 4.62 13.59
N ILE A 68 0.82 3.91 13.60
CA ILE A 68 -0.36 4.32 12.85
C ILE A 68 -0.98 5.54 13.56
N ARG A 69 -1.36 6.53 12.76
CA ARG A 69 -2.01 7.77 13.17
C ARG A 69 -3.20 8.03 12.25
N SER A 70 -4.30 8.49 12.83
CA SER A 70 -5.40 9.07 12.08
C SER A 70 -5.23 10.59 12.05
N GLU A 71 -5.26 11.19 10.86
CA GLU A 71 -5.16 12.62 10.68
C GLU A 71 -6.06 13.06 9.52
N ALA A 72 -6.93 14.04 9.78
CA ALA A 72 -7.88 14.58 8.81
C ALA A 72 -8.67 13.50 8.04
N GLY A 73 -9.16 12.47 8.75
CA GLY A 73 -9.95 11.38 8.16
C GLY A 73 -9.15 10.35 7.37
N SER A 74 -7.81 10.40 7.39
CA SER A 74 -6.95 9.44 6.69
C SER A 74 -5.93 8.80 7.62
N LEU A 75 -5.48 7.59 7.27
CA LEU A 75 -4.40 6.92 7.97
C LEU A 75 -3.04 7.41 7.46
N ARG A 76 -2.10 7.55 8.40
CA ARG A 76 -0.69 7.87 8.17
C ARG A 76 0.19 7.03 9.08
N ILE A 77 1.45 6.87 8.69
CA ILE A 77 2.46 6.24 9.52
C ILE A 77 3.50 7.27 9.91
N ALA A 78 3.68 7.43 11.22
CA ALA A 78 4.69 8.28 11.82
C ALA A 78 5.78 7.41 12.48
N LEU A 79 7.02 7.88 12.46
CA LEU A 79 8.12 7.24 13.17
C LEU A 79 8.24 7.80 14.59
N ALA A 80 8.46 6.92 15.56
CA ALA A 80 8.67 7.33 16.96
C ALA A 80 9.90 8.26 17.14
N SER A 81 10.85 8.25 16.21
CA SER A 81 12.00 9.16 16.19
C SER A 81 11.64 10.62 15.90
N GLY A 82 10.43 10.89 15.43
CA GLY A 82 9.99 12.23 14.99
C GLY A 82 10.49 12.62 13.60
N ARG A 83 11.24 11.76 12.90
CA ARG A 83 11.62 11.99 11.50
C ARG A 83 10.38 12.02 10.61
N GLU A 84 10.34 12.98 9.71
CA GLU A 84 9.26 13.10 8.73
C GLU A 84 9.29 11.89 7.78
N SER A 85 8.25 11.06 7.87
CA SER A 85 8.04 9.90 7.01
C SER A 85 6.84 10.11 6.10
N GLN A 86 6.92 9.51 4.92
CA GLN A 86 5.85 9.38 3.95
C GLN A 86 5.42 7.92 3.88
N THR A 87 4.21 7.70 3.36
CA THR A 87 3.66 6.36 3.19
C THR A 87 3.13 6.20 1.78
N LEU A 88 3.45 5.05 1.18
CA LEU A 88 2.87 4.58 -0.07
C LEU A 88 2.06 3.33 0.25
N PHE A 89 0.77 3.37 -0.03
CA PHE A 89 -0.16 2.27 0.11
C PHE A 89 -0.43 1.67 -1.27
N VAL A 90 -0.75 0.37 -1.28
CA VAL A 90 -1.21 -0.32 -2.46
C VAL A 90 -2.54 -0.99 -2.14
N LEU A 91 -3.57 -0.59 -2.88
CA LEU A 91 -4.91 -1.16 -2.83
C LEU A 91 -5.05 -2.13 -4.00
N ASP A 92 -5.71 -3.26 -3.80
CA ASP A 92 -6.25 -4.07 -4.89
C ASP A 92 -7.75 -3.77 -5.02
N ARG A 93 -8.16 -3.21 -6.15
CA ARG A 93 -9.56 -2.83 -6.37
C ARG A 93 -10.36 -4.03 -6.86
N GLY A 94 -11.30 -4.47 -6.04
CA GLY A 94 -12.25 -5.52 -6.37
C GLY A 94 -13.70 -5.03 -6.41
N GLU A 95 -14.61 -5.92 -6.79
CA GLU A 95 -16.05 -5.62 -6.88
C GLU A 95 -16.70 -5.29 -5.53
N LEU A 96 -16.17 -5.86 -4.44
CA LEU A 96 -16.72 -5.74 -3.09
C LEU A 96 -16.07 -4.61 -2.27
N GLY A 97 -15.03 -3.98 -2.82
CA GLY A 97 -14.24 -2.96 -2.13
C GLY A 97 -12.77 -3.01 -2.53
N ASP A 98 -12.01 -2.06 -1.99
CA ASP A 98 -10.57 -1.99 -2.14
C ASP A 98 -9.93 -2.76 -0.96
N ASP A 99 -9.00 -3.67 -1.23
CA ASP A 99 -8.24 -4.37 -0.19
C ASP A 99 -6.85 -3.73 -0.06
N LEU A 100 -6.41 -3.38 1.16
CA LEU A 100 -5.04 -2.92 1.36
C LEU A 100 -4.06 -4.10 1.33
N VAL A 101 -3.31 -4.20 0.22
CA VAL A 101 -2.40 -5.32 -0.04
C VAL A 101 -0.93 -4.97 0.10
N GLY A 102 -0.59 -3.69 0.25
CA GLY A 102 0.80 -3.27 0.40
C GLY A 102 0.96 -1.94 1.12
N VAL A 103 2.07 -1.80 1.84
CA VAL A 103 2.47 -0.55 2.48
C VAL A 103 3.98 -0.38 2.48
N VAL A 104 4.43 0.84 2.17
CA VAL A 104 5.81 1.28 2.32
C VAL A 104 5.88 2.53 3.16
N VAL A 105 6.67 2.49 4.22
CA VAL A 105 7.10 3.67 4.97
C VAL A 105 8.46 4.09 4.46
N TYR A 106 8.57 5.31 3.98
CA TYR A 106 9.84 5.84 3.47
C TYR A 106 10.06 7.28 3.93
N LEU A 107 11.31 7.72 3.89
CA LEU A 107 11.68 9.10 4.17
C LEU A 107 12.69 9.60 3.16
N ARG A 108 12.91 10.92 3.15
CA ARG A 108 14.03 11.52 2.42
C ARG A 108 15.25 11.60 3.34
N ASP A 109 16.40 11.18 2.84
CA ASP A 109 17.69 11.28 3.51
C ASP A 109 18.72 11.84 2.51
N ALA A 110 19.02 13.13 2.64
CA ALA A 110 19.86 13.88 1.70
C ALA A 110 19.40 13.72 0.22
N ASP A 111 20.18 12.99 -0.57
CA ASP A 111 19.97 12.70 -1.99
C ASP A 111 19.32 11.33 -2.24
N ALA A 112 18.77 10.69 -1.21
CA ALA A 112 18.10 9.40 -1.31
C ALA A 112 16.66 9.44 -0.80
N LEU A 113 15.80 8.64 -1.44
CA LEU A 113 14.61 8.12 -0.77
C LEU A 113 15.00 6.81 -0.07
N VAL A 114 14.58 6.66 1.19
CA VAL A 114 14.91 5.51 2.02
C VAL A 114 13.62 4.82 2.44
N ALA A 115 13.30 3.69 1.81
CA ALA A 115 12.20 2.82 2.19
C ALA A 115 12.63 1.94 3.37
N LEU A 116 11.96 2.13 4.51
CA LEU A 116 12.32 1.57 5.81
C LEU A 116 11.54 0.29 6.11
N PHE A 117 10.22 0.36 5.91
CA PHE A 117 9.30 -0.76 6.14
C PHE A 117 8.58 -1.01 4.83
N VAL A 118 8.74 -2.22 4.30
CA VAL A 118 8.02 -2.70 3.11
C VAL A 118 7.28 -3.95 3.53
N ALA A 119 5.95 -3.86 3.55
CA ALA A 119 5.08 -4.99 3.86
C ALA A 119 4.11 -5.21 2.69
N VAL A 120 4.00 -6.47 2.28
CA VAL A 120 3.05 -6.93 1.26
C VAL A 120 2.20 -8.03 1.88
N HIS A 121 0.92 -8.06 1.53
CA HIS A 121 0.02 -9.12 1.94
C HIS A 121 0.58 -10.47 1.47
N GLU A 122 0.44 -11.51 2.29
CA GLU A 122 1.12 -12.79 2.08
C GLU A 122 0.75 -13.44 0.74
N GLU A 123 -0.48 -13.24 0.30
CA GLU A 123 -0.95 -13.69 -1.00
C GLU A 123 -0.16 -13.08 -2.16
N TYR A 124 0.28 -11.82 -2.03
CA TYR A 124 1.01 -11.07 -3.05
C TYR A 124 2.53 -11.15 -2.85
N ALA A 125 2.99 -11.87 -1.83
CA ALA A 125 4.40 -12.19 -1.70
C ALA A 125 4.86 -13.03 -2.90
N ILE A 126 6.16 -13.00 -3.21
CA ILE A 126 6.73 -13.70 -4.38
C ILE A 126 6.36 -15.20 -4.41
N ALA A 127 6.26 -15.83 -3.24
CA ALA A 127 5.90 -17.25 -3.10
C ALA A 127 4.41 -17.47 -2.74
N GLY A 128 3.60 -16.41 -2.76
CA GLY A 128 2.18 -16.45 -2.46
C GLY A 128 1.33 -16.79 -3.70
N PRO A 129 0.05 -17.15 -3.49
CA PRO A 129 -0.89 -17.50 -4.57
C PRO A 129 -1.16 -16.42 -5.62
N ARG A 130 -0.91 -15.14 -5.30
CA ARG A 130 -1.01 -13.97 -6.20
C ARG A 130 0.37 -13.38 -6.54
N GLY A 131 1.45 -14.16 -6.37
CA GLY A 131 2.83 -13.70 -6.57
C GLY A 131 3.13 -13.25 -8.00
N GLU A 132 2.41 -13.76 -9.00
CA GLU A 132 2.49 -13.38 -10.41
C GLU A 132 2.07 -11.93 -10.67
N ARG A 133 1.31 -11.30 -9.76
CA ARG A 133 0.99 -9.87 -9.80
C ARG A 133 2.25 -9.00 -9.60
N ASN A 134 3.36 -9.58 -9.11
CA ASN A 134 4.66 -8.93 -8.95
C ASN A 134 4.62 -7.65 -8.07
N LEU A 135 3.80 -7.65 -7.00
CA LEU A 135 3.53 -6.46 -6.19
C LEU A 135 4.80 -5.77 -5.67
N THR A 136 5.77 -6.53 -5.15
CA THR A 136 7.03 -5.96 -4.66
C THR A 136 7.80 -5.22 -5.76
N LEU A 137 7.84 -5.75 -6.99
CA LEU A 137 8.53 -5.08 -8.10
C LEU A 137 7.80 -3.78 -8.50
N ARG A 138 6.47 -3.82 -8.57
CA ARG A 138 5.66 -2.62 -8.87
C ARG A 138 5.84 -1.53 -7.81
N ILE A 139 5.91 -1.91 -6.52
CA ILE A 139 6.25 -0.98 -5.43
C ILE A 139 7.61 -0.34 -5.65
N LEU A 140 8.64 -1.12 -6.01
CA LEU A 140 9.97 -0.58 -6.27
C LEU A 140 9.98 0.39 -7.46
N ASP A 141 9.23 0.08 -8.51
CA ASP A 141 9.13 0.96 -9.68
C ASP A 141 8.35 2.24 -9.37
N GLU A 142 7.28 2.18 -8.57
CA GLU A 142 6.57 3.37 -8.12
C GLU A 142 7.45 4.25 -7.22
N LEU A 143 8.22 3.65 -6.29
CA LEU A 143 9.19 4.40 -5.47
C LEU A 143 10.27 5.07 -6.33
N LYS A 144 10.76 4.43 -7.39
CA LYS A 144 11.66 5.07 -8.35
C LYS A 144 10.98 6.23 -9.07
N ALA A 145 9.73 6.05 -9.50
CA ALA A 145 8.95 7.09 -10.16
C ALA A 145 8.73 8.31 -9.25
N ILE A 146 8.42 8.08 -7.96
CA ILE A 146 8.35 9.13 -6.94
C ILE A 146 9.71 9.81 -6.80
N GLY A 147 10.79 9.04 -6.60
CA GLY A 147 12.13 9.58 -6.44
C GLY A 147 12.59 10.48 -7.59
N ARG A 148 12.32 10.08 -8.84
CA ARG A 148 12.65 10.90 -10.04
C ARG A 148 11.94 12.25 -10.07
N ARG A 149 10.78 12.37 -9.43
CA ARG A 149 10.01 13.62 -9.35
C ARG A 149 10.52 14.54 -8.23
N VAL A 150 11.35 14.04 -7.31
CA VAL A 150 11.87 14.83 -6.18
C VAL A 150 13.23 15.43 -6.52
N LYS A 151 13.30 16.77 -6.54
CA LYS A 151 14.54 17.49 -6.84
C LYS A 151 15.67 17.10 -5.88
N GLY A 152 16.79 16.70 -6.48
CA GLY A 152 18.03 16.36 -5.77
C GLY A 152 18.10 14.93 -5.25
N VAL A 153 17.07 14.09 -5.49
CA VAL A 153 17.14 12.67 -5.19
C VAL A 153 17.79 11.93 -6.37
N ARG A 154 18.76 11.07 -6.08
CA ARG A 154 19.59 10.33 -7.05
C ARG A 154 19.52 8.82 -6.88
N GLU A 155 19.15 8.36 -5.70
CA GLU A 155 19.05 6.93 -5.40
C GLU A 155 17.83 6.60 -4.53
N LEU A 156 17.41 5.34 -4.63
CA LEU A 156 16.45 4.71 -3.74
C LEU A 156 17.20 3.66 -2.93
N ARG A 157 17.12 3.76 -1.59
CA ARG A 157 17.64 2.79 -0.63
C ARG A 157 16.45 2.02 -0.04
N VAL A 158 16.48 0.70 -0.07
CA VAL A 158 15.36 -0.13 0.39
C VAL A 158 15.82 -1.16 1.42
N PHE A 159 15.28 -1.05 2.62
CA PHE A 159 15.43 -2.07 3.66
C PHE A 159 14.35 -3.16 3.45
N LEU A 160 14.75 -4.27 2.83
CA LEU A 160 13.90 -5.46 2.65
C LEU A 160 14.27 -6.52 3.68
N GLY A 161 14.12 -6.19 4.96
CA GLY A 161 14.37 -7.14 6.04
C GLY A 161 15.84 -7.50 6.27
N ARG A 162 16.77 -6.68 5.77
CA ARG A 162 18.21 -6.81 5.96
C ARG A 162 18.79 -5.56 6.59
N ARG A 163 19.95 -5.66 7.24
CA ARG A 163 20.66 -4.50 7.82
C ARG A 163 21.29 -3.59 6.77
N THR A 164 21.62 -4.13 5.61
CA THR A 164 22.16 -3.37 4.48
C THR A 164 21.03 -3.10 3.49
N PRO A 165 20.73 -1.83 3.16
CA PRO A 165 19.71 -1.53 2.18
C PRO A 165 20.18 -1.91 0.78
N ALA A 166 19.24 -2.42 -0.03
CA ALA A 166 19.45 -2.49 -1.47
C ALA A 166 19.50 -1.05 -2.02
N ARG A 167 20.42 -0.79 -2.95
CA ARG A 167 20.57 0.52 -3.59
C ARG A 167 20.15 0.42 -5.05
N LEU A 168 19.32 1.35 -5.46
CA LEU A 168 18.79 1.45 -6.81
C LEU A 168 19.04 2.87 -7.31
N THR A 169 19.71 3.02 -8.45
CA THR A 169 19.91 4.33 -9.05
C THR A 169 18.62 4.82 -9.69
N LEU A 170 18.36 6.12 -9.55
CA LEU A 170 17.31 6.80 -10.27
C LEU A 170 17.94 7.34 -11.55
N GLY A 171 17.78 6.58 -12.64
CA GLY A 171 18.11 7.04 -13.99
C GLY A 171 17.24 8.20 -14.41
#